data_AF-A0A0K2JHG8-F1
#
_entry.id   AF-A0A0K2JHG8-F1
#
_cell.length_a   1.000
_cell.length_b   1.000
_cell.length_c   1.000
_cell.angle_alpha   90.00
_cell.angle_beta   90.00
_cell.angle_gamma   90.00
#
_symmetry.space_group_name_H-M   'P 1'
#
loop_
_entity.id
_entity.type
_entity.pdbx_description
1 polymer ?
#
loop_
_entity_poly.entity_id
_entity_poly.type
_entity_poly.pdbx_seq_one_letter_code
_entity_poly.pdbx_strand_id
1 'polypeptide(L)'
;MKKWISILGTIVLTATSTTTLISCNKENNNENGASNKQKPSPENSNWKLITNYYWLKNNFDNKYYFVIWKQSYSNEWELKKFKHDSKYDMRIENYIEGNRFKGLYRWDGNGEPETPTINKNTGKITDWKKQKGT
;
A
#
# COMPACT_ATOMS: atom_id res chain seq x y z
N MET A 1 -24.67 -59.25 -35.18
CA MET A 1 -25.63 -59.33 -34.05
C MET A 1 -25.24 -58.30 -32.99
N LYS A 2 -26.24 -57.63 -32.38
CA LYS A 2 -26.17 -56.55 -31.37
C LYS A 2 -25.26 -56.93 -30.17
N LYS A 3 -24.61 -56.01 -29.43
CA LYS A 3 -25.14 -55.06 -28.40
C LYS A 3 -24.00 -54.06 -28.06
N TRP A 4 -24.14 -52.74 -28.17
CA TRP A 4 -24.66 -51.74 -27.19
C TRP A 4 -24.13 -51.88 -25.75
N ILE A 5 -23.06 -51.15 -25.44
CA ILE A 5 -22.82 -50.58 -24.11
C ILE A 5 -22.38 -49.12 -24.31
N SER A 6 -23.32 -48.21 -24.07
CA SER A 6 -23.07 -46.81 -23.78
C SER A 6 -22.47 -46.72 -22.38
N ILE A 7 -21.28 -46.13 -22.27
CA ILE A 7 -20.85 -45.53 -21.00
C ILE A 7 -20.69 -44.05 -21.29
N LEU A 8 -21.68 -43.32 -20.80
CA LEU A 8 -21.64 -41.88 -20.59
C LEU A 8 -20.45 -41.59 -19.67
N GLY A 9 -19.30 -41.29 -20.27
CA GLY A 9 -18.20 -40.66 -19.56
C GLY A 9 -18.69 -39.29 -19.13
N THR A 10 -19.01 -39.16 -17.85
CA THR A 10 -19.30 -37.91 -17.18
C THR A 10 -18.22 -36.89 -17.54
N ILE A 11 -18.64 -35.84 -18.24
CA ILE A 11 -17.87 -34.62 -18.42
C ILE A 11 -17.61 -34.10 -17.01
N VAL A 12 -16.39 -34.28 -16.50
CA VAL A 12 -15.92 -33.49 -15.37
C VAL A 12 -15.81 -32.07 -15.90
N LEU A 13 -16.76 -31.26 -15.45
CA LEU A 13 -16.88 -29.85 -15.72
C LEU A 13 -15.54 -29.18 -15.41
N THR A 14 -14.95 -28.56 -16.42
CA THR A 14 -13.79 -27.67 -16.28
C THR A 14 -14.14 -26.63 -15.23
N ALA A 15 -13.50 -26.70 -14.05
CA ALA A 15 -13.44 -25.56 -13.15
C ALA A 15 -12.52 -24.53 -13.82
N THR A 16 -13.08 -23.73 -14.72
CA THR A 16 -12.50 -22.44 -15.07
C THR A 16 -12.47 -21.63 -13.79
N SER A 17 -11.31 -21.56 -13.14
CA SER A 17 -11.05 -20.48 -12.20
C SER A 17 -11.00 -19.19 -13.02
N THR A 18 -12.17 -18.63 -13.32
CA THR A 18 -12.32 -17.19 -13.46
C THR A 18 -11.88 -16.60 -12.13
N THR A 19 -10.58 -16.32 -12.00
CA THR A 19 -10.12 -15.35 -11.03
C THR A 19 -10.74 -14.05 -11.47
N THR A 20 -11.84 -13.71 -10.80
CA THR A 20 -12.50 -12.42 -10.83
C THR A 20 -11.41 -11.36 -10.85
N LEU A 21 -11.22 -10.71 -12.00
CA LEU A 21 -10.58 -9.40 -12.00
C LEU A 21 -11.49 -8.57 -11.13
N ILE A 22 -11.05 -8.32 -9.89
CA ILE A 22 -11.67 -7.34 -9.02
C ILE A 22 -11.51 -6.02 -9.78
N SER A 23 -12.54 -5.69 -10.57
CA SER A 23 -12.80 -4.33 -10.98
C SER A 23 -12.71 -3.53 -9.70
N CYS A 24 -11.75 -2.60 -9.63
CA CYS A 24 -11.70 -1.63 -8.56
C CYS A 24 -13.10 -1.03 -8.45
N ASN A 25 -13.81 -1.36 -7.36
CA ASN A 25 -15.07 -0.71 -7.04
C ASN A 25 -14.78 0.79 -7.02
N LYS A 26 -15.31 1.48 -8.02
CA LYS A 26 -15.33 2.93 -8.07
C LYS A 26 -16.41 3.39 -7.11
N GLU A 27 -16.04 3.63 -5.86
CA GLU A 27 -16.83 4.39 -4.91
C GLU A 27 -15.93 5.38 -4.17
N ASN A 28 -15.86 6.59 -4.71
CA ASN A 28 -16.29 7.82 -4.04
C ASN A 28 -15.70 9.03 -4.76
N ASN A 29 -16.60 9.89 -5.21
CA ASN A 29 -16.34 11.05 -6.04
C ASN A 29 -15.85 12.19 -5.14
N ASN A 30 -14.54 12.27 -4.92
CA ASN A 30 -13.88 13.51 -4.56
C ASN A 30 -12.67 13.73 -5.50
N GLU A 31 -12.98 14.05 -6.75
CA GLU A 31 -12.03 14.65 -7.67
C GLU A 31 -11.59 16.01 -7.12
N ASN A 32 -10.54 16.02 -6.30
CA ASN A 32 -9.63 17.15 -6.25
C ASN A 32 -8.22 16.63 -5.92
N GLY A 33 -7.34 16.63 -6.93
CA GLY A 33 -5.93 16.25 -6.82
C GLY A 33 -5.57 14.93 -7.53
N ALA A 34 -5.75 14.87 -8.85
CA ALA A 34 -5.26 13.77 -9.67
C ALA A 34 -3.71 13.62 -9.56
N SER A 35 -3.28 12.37 -9.35
CA SER A 35 -2.01 11.80 -9.85
C SER A 35 -0.68 12.09 -9.13
N ASN A 36 -0.61 11.99 -7.79
CA ASN A 36 0.69 11.83 -7.10
C ASN A 36 0.70 10.83 -5.93
N LYS A 37 -0.39 10.08 -5.72
CA LYS A 37 -0.48 9.07 -4.66
C LYS A 37 0.39 7.87 -5.02
N GLN A 38 1.27 7.46 -4.12
CA GLN A 38 2.06 6.26 -4.33
C GLN A 38 1.18 5.00 -4.36
N LYS A 39 1.67 3.98 -5.07
CA LYS A 39 0.99 2.69 -5.19
C LYS A 39 0.96 1.95 -3.84
N PRO A 40 -0.02 1.04 -3.64
CA PRO A 40 0.04 0.09 -2.53
C PRO A 40 1.36 -0.69 -2.54
N SER A 41 1.77 -1.16 -1.36
CA SER A 41 2.95 -2.02 -1.22
C SER A 41 2.74 -3.35 -1.95
N PRO A 42 3.81 -4.08 -2.33
CA PRO A 42 3.69 -5.42 -2.91
C PRO A 42 2.86 -6.37 -2.03
N GLU A 43 2.19 -7.34 -2.63
CA GLU A 43 1.26 -8.26 -1.92
C GLU A 43 1.90 -9.01 -0.75
N ASN A 44 3.20 -9.28 -0.82
CA ASN A 44 3.97 -9.97 0.22
C ASN A 44 4.63 -9.03 1.25
N SER A 45 4.26 -7.75 1.27
CA SER A 45 4.79 -6.76 2.19
C SER A 45 3.83 -6.51 3.36
N ASN A 46 4.38 -6.44 4.58
CA ASN A 46 3.59 -6.01 5.74
C ASN A 46 3.42 -4.49 5.80
N TRP A 47 4.00 -3.73 4.87
CA TRP A 47 3.72 -2.30 4.74
C TRP A 47 2.32 -2.07 4.14
N LYS A 48 1.47 -1.35 4.86
CA LYS A 48 0.12 -0.95 4.42
C LYS A 48 0.07 0.55 4.20
N LEU A 49 -0.42 0.96 3.02
CA LEU A 49 -0.66 2.37 2.72
C LEU A 49 -1.79 2.90 3.62
N ILE A 50 -1.55 4.01 4.29
CA ILE A 50 -2.53 4.67 5.15
C ILE A 50 -3.11 5.86 4.39
N THR A 51 -4.43 5.91 4.32
CA THR A 51 -5.20 6.99 3.67
C THR A 51 -5.93 7.88 4.67
N ASN A 52 -6.26 7.36 5.86
CA ASN A 52 -6.86 8.12 6.95
C ASN A 52 -5.77 8.66 7.89
N TYR A 53 -5.24 9.84 7.55
CA TYR A 53 -4.17 10.48 8.34
C TYR A 53 -4.69 11.06 9.66
N TYR A 54 -5.95 11.51 9.71
CA TYR A 54 -6.56 12.11 10.91
C TYR A 54 -6.58 11.15 12.09
N TRP A 55 -6.77 9.86 11.82
CA TRP A 55 -6.72 8.81 12.84
C TRP A 55 -5.39 8.83 13.61
N LEU A 56 -4.26 9.08 12.93
CA LEU A 56 -2.94 9.02 13.56
C LEU A 56 -2.72 10.14 14.57
N LYS A 57 -3.35 11.30 14.40
CA LYS A 57 -3.13 12.46 15.28
C LYS A 57 -3.42 12.15 16.76
N ASN A 58 -4.38 11.25 17.01
CA ASN A 58 -4.89 10.97 18.34
C ASN A 58 -4.81 9.48 18.73
N ASN A 59 -4.30 8.59 17.86
CA ASN A 59 -4.32 7.14 18.11
C ASN A 59 -2.95 6.50 17.97
N PHE A 60 -2.24 6.41 19.09
CA PHE A 60 -0.93 5.78 19.19
C PHE A 60 -1.08 4.26 19.24
N ASP A 61 -0.57 3.58 18.22
CA ASP A 61 -0.66 2.12 18.09
C ASP A 61 0.69 1.42 18.28
N ASN A 62 1.74 2.18 18.63
CA ASN A 62 3.11 1.71 18.80
C ASN A 62 3.70 1.00 17.56
N LYS A 63 3.08 1.18 16.38
CA LYS A 63 3.57 0.58 15.14
C LYS A 63 4.64 1.44 14.48
N TYR A 64 5.41 0.83 13.60
CA TYR A 64 6.37 1.56 12.77
C TYR A 64 5.68 2.13 11.54
N TYR A 65 6.05 3.35 11.19
CA TYR A 65 5.59 4.07 10.03
C TYR A 65 6.75 4.60 9.23
N PHE A 66 6.53 4.84 7.94
CA PHE A 66 7.34 5.79 7.21
C PHE A 66 6.49 6.73 6.36
N VAL A 67 6.96 7.97 6.25
CA VAL A 67 6.39 9.00 5.37
C VAL A 67 7.33 9.29 4.22
N ILE A 68 6.77 9.58 3.05
CA ILE A 68 7.51 10.14 1.92
C ILE A 68 6.95 11.54 1.63
N TRP A 69 7.82 12.52 1.77
CA TRP A 69 7.50 13.94 1.68
C TRP A 69 8.68 14.73 1.12
N LYS A 70 8.53 16.03 0.91
CA LYS A 70 9.66 16.95 0.70
C LYS A 70 9.46 18.24 1.47
N GLN A 71 10.54 18.87 1.87
CA GLN A 71 10.46 20.16 2.57
C GLN A 71 10.14 21.29 1.60
N SER A 72 9.64 22.42 2.11
CA SER A 72 9.27 23.57 1.26
C SER A 72 10.46 24.16 0.52
N TYR A 73 11.66 24.08 1.10
CA TYR A 73 12.91 24.60 0.55
C TYR A 73 13.73 23.54 -0.19
N SER A 74 13.26 22.29 -0.24
CA SER A 74 13.96 21.19 -0.91
C SER A 74 13.15 20.69 -2.11
N ASN A 75 13.86 20.46 -3.22
CA ASN A 75 13.27 19.77 -4.37
C ASN A 75 13.39 18.25 -4.25
N GLU A 76 14.19 17.75 -3.31
CA GLU A 76 14.38 16.32 -3.08
C GLU A 76 13.28 15.76 -2.17
N TRP A 77 12.81 14.59 -2.54
CA TRP A 77 11.97 13.75 -1.71
C TRP A 77 12.79 13.03 -0.66
N GLU A 78 12.23 13.00 0.54
CA GLU A 78 12.79 12.38 1.72
C GLU A 78 11.85 11.27 2.19
N LEU A 79 12.45 10.26 2.82
CA LEU A 79 11.72 9.23 3.54
C LEU A 79 12.14 9.28 5.01
N LYS A 80 11.16 9.33 5.89
CA LYS A 80 11.40 9.28 7.34
C LYS A 80 10.62 8.13 7.98
N LYS A 81 11.35 7.20 8.62
CA LYS A 81 10.79 6.13 9.46
C LYS A 81 10.63 6.64 10.90
N PHE A 82 9.55 6.27 11.57
CA PHE A 82 9.30 6.59 12.96
C PHE A 82 8.42 5.53 13.62
N LYS A 83 8.47 5.43 14.94
CA LYS A 83 7.52 4.63 15.73
C LYS A 83 6.41 5.54 16.22
N HIS A 84 5.17 5.09 16.15
CA HIS A 84 4.01 5.87 16.57
C HIS A 84 3.65 5.58 18.03
N ASP A 85 4.59 5.87 18.91
CA ASP A 85 4.49 5.68 20.37
C ASP A 85 4.16 6.98 21.12
N SER A 86 4.20 8.10 20.42
CA SER A 86 4.04 9.43 20.97
C SER A 86 3.44 10.36 19.92
N LYS A 87 3.01 11.55 20.36
CA LYS A 87 2.48 12.58 19.47
C LYS A 87 3.55 13.02 18.48
N TYR A 88 3.51 12.43 17.30
CA TYR A 88 4.33 12.87 16.19
C TYR A 88 3.57 13.98 15.46
N ASP A 89 3.93 15.24 15.73
CA ASP A 89 3.31 16.41 15.08
C ASP A 89 3.80 16.57 13.64
N MET A 90 3.49 15.59 12.80
CA MET A 90 3.53 15.79 11.36
C MET A 90 2.29 16.55 10.95
N ARG A 91 2.47 17.82 10.57
CA ARG A 91 1.45 18.62 9.88
C ARG A 91 1.21 18.10 8.46
N ILE A 92 0.80 16.84 8.32
CA ILE A 92 0.61 16.12 7.04
C ILE A 92 -0.25 16.94 6.09
N GLU A 93 -1.30 17.58 6.61
CA GLU A 93 -2.19 18.49 5.90
C GLU A 93 -1.41 19.57 5.13
N ASN A 94 -0.49 20.28 5.79
CA ASN A 94 0.35 21.30 5.16
C ASN A 94 1.22 20.74 4.01
N TYR A 95 1.68 19.48 4.13
CA TYR A 95 2.46 18.84 3.06
C TYR A 95 1.56 18.37 1.91
N ILE A 96 0.32 17.95 2.20
CA ILE A 96 -0.67 17.60 1.18
C ILE A 96 -1.04 18.84 0.37
N GLU A 97 -1.43 19.93 1.04
CA GLU A 97 -1.79 21.20 0.39
C GLU A 97 -0.65 21.75 -0.48
N GLY A 98 0.60 21.59 -0.03
CA GLY A 98 1.78 22.01 -0.78
C GLY A 98 2.21 21.09 -1.93
N ASN A 99 1.49 20.00 -2.22
CA ASN A 99 1.92 18.93 -3.15
C ASN A 99 3.31 18.35 -2.80
N ARG A 100 3.62 18.30 -1.50
CA ARG A 100 4.90 17.82 -0.95
C ARG A 100 4.75 16.52 -0.18
N PHE A 101 3.60 15.86 -0.30
CA PHE A 101 3.31 14.59 0.34
C PHE A 101 3.04 13.54 -0.73
N LYS A 102 3.59 12.32 -0.55
CA LYS A 102 3.42 11.22 -1.50
C LYS A 102 2.78 9.97 -0.90
N GLY A 103 3.04 9.70 0.37
CA GLY A 103 2.48 8.52 1.01
C GLY A 103 2.94 8.38 2.45
N LEU A 104 2.12 7.64 3.20
CA LEU A 104 2.38 7.23 4.55
C LEU A 104 2.04 5.75 4.67
N TYR A 105 2.96 4.98 5.23
CA TYR A 105 2.84 3.54 5.31
C TYR A 105 3.04 3.08 6.73
N ARG A 106 2.26 2.09 7.15
CA ARG A 106 2.32 1.44 8.45
C ARG A 106 2.86 0.03 8.30
N TRP A 107 3.70 -0.39 9.22
CA TRP A 107 4.19 -1.75 9.32
C TRP A 107 3.26 -2.59 10.19
N ASP A 108 2.71 -3.67 9.63
CA ASP A 108 1.88 -4.64 10.33
C ASP A 108 2.62 -5.95 10.65
N GLY A 109 3.93 -6.00 10.41
CA GLY A 109 4.75 -7.18 10.73
C GLY A 109 5.31 -7.14 12.15
N ASN A 110 6.03 -8.19 12.50
CA ASN A 110 6.71 -8.31 13.79
C ASN A 110 8.03 -7.53 13.77
N GLY A 111 8.38 -6.91 14.91
CA GLY A 111 9.64 -6.21 15.10
C GLY A 111 9.80 -4.90 14.33
N GLU A 112 11.00 -4.34 14.38
CA GLU A 112 11.35 -3.13 13.63
C GLU A 112 11.65 -3.46 12.17
N PRO A 113 10.98 -2.82 11.19
CA PRO A 113 11.22 -3.10 9.80
C PRO A 113 12.46 -2.40 9.25
N GLU A 114 13.04 -3.00 8.22
CA GLU A 114 13.95 -2.28 7.33
C GLU A 114 13.21 -1.15 6.61
N THR A 115 13.93 -0.06 6.34
CA THR A 115 13.38 1.13 5.70
C THR A 115 13.46 0.99 4.17
N PRO A 116 12.35 1.19 3.44
CA PRO A 116 12.39 1.24 1.98
C PRO A 116 13.33 2.31 1.44
N THR A 117 13.79 2.13 0.20
CA THR A 117 14.60 3.12 -0.52
C THR A 117 13.75 3.88 -1.53
N ILE A 118 13.97 5.18 -1.65
CA ILE A 118 13.27 6.04 -2.62
C ILE A 118 14.25 6.69 -3.59
N ASN A 119 13.76 6.97 -4.80
CA ASN A 119 14.42 7.90 -5.71
C ASN A 119 14.15 9.33 -5.25
N LYS A 120 15.19 10.06 -4.84
CA LYS A 120 15.07 11.42 -4.28
C LYS A 120 14.47 12.45 -5.24
N ASN A 121 14.60 12.27 -6.56
CA ASN A 121 14.06 13.23 -7.52
C ASN A 121 12.55 13.04 -7.73
N THR A 122 12.07 11.80 -7.61
CA THR A 122 10.68 11.44 -7.96
C THR A 122 9.84 11.01 -6.77
N GLY A 123 10.45 10.73 -5.62
CA GLY A 123 9.83 10.17 -4.44
C GLY A 123 9.20 8.80 -4.65
N LYS A 124 9.52 8.09 -5.75
CA LYS A 124 9.07 6.72 -5.98
C LYS A 124 9.91 5.76 -5.14
N ILE A 125 9.26 4.80 -4.49
CA ILE A 125 9.95 3.69 -3.83
C ILE A 125 10.59 2.82 -4.92
N THR A 126 11.89 2.61 -4.80
CA THR A 126 12.70 1.79 -5.72
C THR A 126 12.98 0.41 -5.16
N ASP A 127 12.96 0.26 -3.84
CA ASP A 127 13.17 -1.00 -3.15
C ASP A 127 12.39 -1.01 -1.84
N TRP A 128 11.51 -2.00 -1.67
CA TRP A 128 10.71 -2.17 -0.45
C TRP A 128 11.46 -2.83 0.70
N LYS A 129 12.67 -3.35 0.43
CA LYS A 129 13.45 -4.27 1.27
C LYS A 129 12.69 -5.56 1.54
N LYS A 130 13.30 -6.70 1.21
CA LYS A 130 12.69 -8.01 1.51
C LYS A 130 12.72 -8.22 3.02
N GLN A 131 11.55 -8.31 3.63
CA GLN A 131 11.43 -8.55 5.05
C GLN A 131 11.01 -10.00 5.24
N LYS A 132 11.82 -10.77 5.98
CA LYS A 132 11.43 -12.13 6.35
C LYS A 132 10.32 -11.98 7.39
N GLY A 133 9.09 -12.32 7.02
CA GLY A 133 8.03 -12.54 7.99
C GLY A 133 8.53 -13.58 8.99
N THR A 134 8.59 -13.21 10.26
CA THR A 134 8.85 -14.15 11.35
C THR A 134 7.52 -14.50 11.97
#